data_AF-A0A8E6BC24-F1
#
_entry.id   AF-A0A8E6BC24-F1
#
_cell.length_a   1.000
_cell.length_b   1.000
_cell.length_c   1.000
_cell.angle_alpha   90.00
_cell.angle_beta   90.00
_cell.angle_gamma   90.00
#
_symmetry.space_group_name_H-M   'P 1'
#
loop_
_entity.id
_entity.type
_entity.pdbx_description
1 polymer ?
#
loop_
_entity_poly.entity_id
_entity_poly.type
_entity_poly.pdbx_seq_one_letter_code
_entity_poly.pdbx_strand_id
1 'polypeptide(L)'
;MVLVIRISFLSLLLAGVAANSVAQSKKLAPITAVVECTQASAKGQIRQFVFDGNKETYFATEKNASAKDNFTLTFEKPVKVKTLEVLTGKPKGEDALKEANLEISEDGKTFQTVGKFQEGQATRKLDGKTVLAIRIQPTEDLKYPLTIREIVVDSEPAVRHFKYPVEFTIDVSDAPEMKEWTEKVARICERQYTMINEELKSEGFKPARSIRLTMKNDYDGVAYASGSRIVGSVKFFKSHPEDMGAFVHETVHVVQQYRTRGNPGWLVEGIADYIRFFKYEPGKAGRLNAERARYNGSYRTTAAFLNYLSEKYDPLIVQKLNKMLREGEYKEEAFQVLTKKTVQELDEEWRASLKK
;
A
#
# COMPACT_ATOMS: atom_id res chain seq x y z
N MET A 1 -19.76 -75.24 -16.05
CA MET A 1 -19.15 -74.10 -15.34
C MET A 1 -17.64 -74.30 -15.31
N VAL A 2 -17.00 -74.06 -16.46
CA VAL A 2 -16.02 -72.99 -16.74
C VAL A 2 -14.75 -73.12 -15.89
N LEU A 3 -13.78 -73.86 -16.46
CA LEU A 3 -12.39 -73.90 -16.06
C LEU A 3 -11.60 -72.88 -16.88
N VAL A 4 -10.67 -72.24 -16.17
CA VAL A 4 -9.83 -71.09 -16.50
C VAL A 4 -8.75 -71.43 -17.54
N ILE A 5 -8.21 -70.39 -18.19
CA ILE A 5 -6.78 -70.09 -18.46
C ILE A 5 -6.63 -69.45 -19.86
N ARG A 6 -6.33 -68.13 -19.89
CA ARG A 6 -5.75 -67.43 -21.05
C ARG A 6 -4.49 -66.66 -20.60
N ILE A 7 -3.36 -67.21 -21.04
CA ILE A 7 -2.27 -66.59 -21.81
C ILE A 7 -1.77 -65.19 -21.37
N SER A 8 -0.56 -65.23 -20.80
CA SER A 8 0.64 -64.40 -21.00
C SER A 8 0.53 -63.00 -21.61
N PHE A 9 1.23 -62.02 -21.01
CA PHE A 9 2.16 -61.17 -21.78
C PHE A 9 3.31 -60.62 -20.91
N LEU A 10 4.49 -60.76 -21.49
CA LEU A 10 5.83 -60.38 -21.07
C LEU A 10 5.95 -58.85 -20.86
N SER A 11 6.44 -58.40 -19.70
CA SER A 11 6.75 -56.99 -19.46
C SER A 11 8.26 -56.75 -19.59
N LEU A 12 8.62 -55.97 -20.61
CA LEU A 12 9.97 -55.53 -20.96
C LEU A 12 10.57 -54.65 -19.87
N LEU A 13 11.80 -54.96 -19.44
CA LEU A 13 12.66 -54.02 -18.70
C LEU A 13 12.98 -52.80 -19.60
N LEU A 14 12.68 -51.60 -19.13
CA LEU A 14 13.36 -50.37 -19.57
C LEU A 14 14.06 -49.75 -18.36
N ALA A 15 15.39 -49.85 -18.37
CA ALA A 15 16.28 -49.10 -17.51
C ALA A 15 16.54 -47.72 -18.13
N GLY A 16 16.48 -46.67 -17.28
CA GLY A 16 17.20 -45.42 -17.48
C GLY A 16 16.41 -44.28 -18.11
N VAL A 17 16.00 -43.31 -17.28
CA VAL A 17 16.51 -41.92 -17.30
C VAL A 17 16.37 -41.39 -15.88
N ALA A 18 17.48 -41.19 -15.17
CA ALA A 18 17.49 -40.42 -13.93
C ALA A 18 17.27 -38.94 -14.29
N ALA A 19 16.08 -38.42 -14.01
CA ALA A 19 15.79 -37.01 -14.14
C ALA A 19 16.53 -36.24 -13.02
N ASN A 20 17.62 -35.54 -13.39
CA ASN A 20 18.19 -34.49 -12.56
C ASN A 20 17.17 -33.35 -12.44
N SER A 21 16.29 -33.43 -11.44
CA SER A 21 15.48 -32.29 -11.04
C SER A 21 16.30 -31.40 -10.11
N VAL A 22 16.88 -30.35 -10.67
CA VAL A 22 17.30 -29.20 -9.87
C VAL A 22 16.01 -28.55 -9.36
N ALA A 23 15.64 -28.84 -8.12
CA ALA A 23 14.55 -28.17 -7.44
C ALA A 23 14.91 -26.67 -7.33
N GLN A 24 14.45 -25.84 -8.26
CA GLN A 24 14.41 -24.40 -8.08
C GLN A 24 13.50 -24.13 -6.89
N SER A 25 14.08 -23.82 -5.72
CA SER A 25 13.32 -23.38 -4.56
C SER A 25 12.50 -22.16 -4.97
N LYS A 26 11.17 -22.29 -4.96
CA LYS A 26 10.25 -21.20 -5.27
C LYS A 26 10.47 -20.07 -4.26
N LYS A 27 11.18 -19.01 -4.66
CA LYS A 27 11.47 -17.84 -3.83
C LYS A 27 10.17 -17.30 -3.25
N LEU A 28 10.12 -17.06 -1.94
CA LEU A 28 8.89 -16.60 -1.30
C LEU A 28 8.54 -15.19 -1.79
N ALA A 29 7.24 -14.91 -1.92
CA ALA A 29 6.77 -13.59 -2.32
C ALA A 29 7.20 -12.55 -1.25
N PRO A 30 7.77 -11.40 -1.66
CA PRO A 30 8.19 -10.38 -0.70
C PRO A 30 6.98 -9.78 0.04
N ILE A 31 7.19 -9.45 1.32
CA ILE A 31 6.15 -8.99 2.25
C ILE A 31 6.20 -7.48 2.46
N THR A 32 5.16 -6.90 3.06
CA THR A 32 5.10 -5.47 3.38
C THR A 32 5.54 -5.16 4.82
N ALA A 33 5.72 -3.88 5.12
CA ALA A 33 6.03 -3.37 6.45
C ALA A 33 5.28 -2.08 6.76
N VAL A 34 5.21 -1.73 8.03
CA VAL A 34 4.67 -0.47 8.57
C VAL A 34 5.74 0.18 9.44
N VAL A 35 5.80 1.50 9.43
CA VAL A 35 6.71 2.28 10.26
C VAL A 35 5.95 3.21 11.18
N GLU A 36 6.39 3.28 12.43
CA GLU A 36 5.78 4.08 13.48
C GLU A 36 6.86 4.80 14.29
N CYS A 37 6.51 5.98 14.79
CA CYS A 37 7.34 6.73 15.72
C CYS A 37 6.45 7.33 16.80
N THR A 38 6.97 7.40 18.02
CA THR A 38 6.29 8.02 19.17
C THR A 38 6.14 9.54 19.02
N GLN A 39 7.02 10.18 18.26
CA GLN A 39 6.92 11.60 17.92
C GLN A 39 6.43 11.84 16.49
N ALA A 40 5.91 13.04 16.25
CA ALA A 40 5.60 13.54 14.93
C ALA A 40 6.87 13.70 14.08
N SER A 41 6.75 13.51 12.77
CA SER A 41 7.82 13.75 11.81
C SER A 41 8.03 15.25 11.57
N ALA A 42 9.28 15.65 11.38
CA ALA A 42 9.62 16.96 10.85
C ALA A 42 9.06 17.13 9.43
N LYS A 43 8.77 18.38 9.06
CA LYS A 43 8.19 18.70 7.75
C LYS A 43 9.07 18.17 6.61
N GLY A 44 8.51 17.26 5.83
CA GLY A 44 9.15 16.69 4.64
C GLY A 44 10.13 15.55 4.93
N GLN A 45 10.34 15.15 6.18
CA GLN A 45 11.22 14.04 6.58
C GLN A 45 10.40 12.89 7.14
N ILE A 46 9.64 12.26 6.26
CA ILE A 46 8.57 11.32 6.61
C ILE A 46 9.09 9.96 7.07
N ARG A 47 8.28 9.25 7.87
CA ARG A 47 8.66 7.95 8.45
C ARG A 47 9.10 6.92 7.42
N GLN A 48 8.43 6.84 6.27
CA GLN A 48 8.70 5.79 5.27
C GLN A 48 10.04 5.95 4.54
N PHE A 49 10.75 7.08 4.69
CA PHE A 49 12.09 7.25 4.11
C PHE A 49 13.13 6.33 4.75
N VAL A 50 12.91 5.83 5.96
CA VAL A 50 13.88 4.90 6.59
C VAL A 50 13.98 3.55 5.89
N PHE A 51 13.10 3.25 4.93
CA PHE A 51 13.00 1.94 4.29
C PHE A 51 12.55 2.08 2.83
N ASP A 52 13.00 3.15 2.15
CA ASP A 52 12.71 3.39 0.73
C ASP A 52 13.86 2.96 -0.20
N GLY A 53 15.00 2.53 0.35
CA GLY A 53 16.19 2.13 -0.39
C GLY A 53 17.04 3.30 -0.88
N ASN A 54 16.77 4.52 -0.42
CA ASN A 54 17.50 5.72 -0.79
C ASN A 54 18.15 6.39 0.44
N LYS A 55 19.46 6.12 0.59
CA LYS A 55 20.31 6.68 1.65
C LYS A 55 20.45 8.21 1.64
N GLU A 56 19.96 8.91 0.61
CA GLU A 56 19.93 10.38 0.57
C GLU A 56 18.66 10.97 1.19
N THR A 57 17.62 10.15 1.39
CA THR A 57 16.44 10.54 2.17
C THR A 57 16.62 10.14 3.63
N TYR A 58 15.79 10.71 4.51
CA TYR A 58 15.81 10.39 5.93
C TYR A 58 14.49 10.75 6.60
N PHE A 59 14.12 9.99 7.61
CA PHE A 59 13.14 10.41 8.61
C PHE A 59 13.83 11.33 9.63
N ALA A 60 13.10 12.34 10.12
CA ALA A 60 13.48 13.09 11.31
C ALA A 60 12.26 13.38 12.17
N THR A 61 12.44 13.37 13.49
CA THR A 61 11.41 13.84 14.43
C THR A 61 11.27 15.36 14.38
N GLU A 62 10.08 15.89 14.65
CA GLU A 62 9.82 17.34 14.66
C GLU A 62 10.57 18.05 15.79
N LYS A 63 10.73 17.37 16.93
CA LYS A 63 11.41 17.87 18.13
C LYS A 63 12.59 16.97 18.45
N ASN A 64 13.40 17.40 19.40
CA ASN A 64 14.44 16.54 19.95
C ASN A 64 13.80 15.29 20.58
N ALA A 65 14.36 14.12 20.27
CA ALA A 65 13.88 12.86 20.81
C ALA A 65 14.42 12.62 22.22
N SER A 66 13.59 12.06 23.08
CA SER A 66 13.97 11.65 24.44
C SER A 66 14.35 10.17 24.49
N ALA A 67 14.89 9.74 25.63
CA ALA A 67 15.12 8.32 25.93
C ALA A 67 13.83 7.48 25.99
N LYS A 68 12.64 8.11 25.90
CA LYS A 68 11.33 7.42 25.87
C LYS A 68 10.79 7.24 24.44
N ASP A 69 11.39 7.91 23.47
CA ASP A 69 10.91 7.91 22.10
C ASP A 69 11.49 6.75 21.30
N ASN A 70 10.73 6.17 20.39
CA ASN A 70 11.26 5.15 19.49
C ASN A 70 10.75 5.31 18.08
N PHE A 71 11.50 4.68 17.19
CA PHE A 71 11.07 4.36 15.85
C PHE A 71 10.98 2.85 15.70
N THR A 72 9.88 2.34 15.16
CA THR A 72 9.66 0.91 14.96
C THR A 72 9.29 0.62 13.50
N LEU A 73 9.98 -0.34 12.88
CA LEU A 73 9.64 -0.96 11.61
C LEU A 73 9.06 -2.35 11.88
N THR A 74 7.78 -2.55 11.59
CA THR A 74 7.05 -3.80 11.83
C THR A 74 6.69 -4.46 10.51
N PHE A 75 7.06 -5.72 10.34
CA PHE A 75 6.76 -6.52 9.16
C PHE A 75 5.32 -7.04 9.22
N GLU A 76 4.73 -7.30 8.05
CA GLU A 76 3.39 -7.90 7.93
C GLU A 76 3.30 -9.28 8.60
N LYS A 77 4.41 -10.03 8.57
CA LYS A 77 4.58 -11.31 9.24
C LYS A 77 6.04 -11.52 9.60
N PRO A 78 6.35 -12.43 10.53
CA PRO A 78 7.74 -12.70 10.90
C PRO A 78 8.55 -13.24 9.72
N VAL A 79 9.80 -12.79 9.59
CA VAL A 79 10.75 -13.23 8.55
C VAL A 79 12.06 -13.71 9.18
N LYS A 80 12.82 -14.50 8.42
CA LYS A 80 14.15 -14.96 8.84
C LYS A 80 15.18 -13.92 8.41
N VAL A 81 15.70 -13.14 9.36
CA VAL A 81 16.66 -12.07 9.09
C VAL A 81 18.09 -12.61 9.21
N LYS A 82 18.88 -12.45 8.16
CA LYS A 82 20.30 -12.82 8.10
C LYS A 82 21.17 -11.68 8.60
N THR A 83 20.97 -10.48 8.06
CA THR A 83 21.68 -9.27 8.46
C THR A 83 20.73 -8.09 8.58
N LEU A 84 21.09 -7.18 9.47
CA LEU A 84 20.40 -5.94 9.75
C LEU A 84 21.43 -4.82 9.84
N GLU A 85 21.24 -3.76 9.07
CA GLU A 85 22.01 -2.53 9.15
C GLU A 85 21.07 -1.35 9.35
N VAL A 86 21.41 -0.43 10.25
CA VAL A 86 20.70 0.83 10.43
C VAL A 86 21.68 1.98 10.31
N LEU A 87 21.32 2.95 9.48
CA LEU A 87 22.03 4.20 9.26
C LEU A 87 21.22 5.37 9.83
N THR A 88 21.86 6.20 10.65
CA THR A 88 21.24 7.36 11.32
C THR A 88 22.03 8.63 11.03
N GLY A 89 21.45 9.78 11.41
CA GLY A 89 21.95 11.10 11.04
C GLY A 89 21.58 11.50 9.62
N LYS A 90 21.81 12.76 9.26
CA LYS A 90 21.54 13.31 7.93
C LYS A 90 22.58 12.81 6.92
N PRO A 91 22.36 12.95 5.59
CA PRO A 91 23.31 12.50 4.57
C PRO A 91 24.74 13.04 4.74
N LYS A 92 24.90 14.24 5.33
CA LYS A 92 26.20 14.86 5.62
C LYS A 92 26.78 14.52 7.00
N GLY A 93 26.11 13.66 7.77
CA GLY A 93 26.59 13.17 9.07
C GLY A 93 26.11 13.96 10.29
N GLU A 94 25.33 15.04 10.14
CA GLU A 94 24.75 15.72 11.30
C GLU A 94 23.69 14.84 11.99
N ASP A 95 23.44 15.04 13.29
CA ASP A 95 22.39 14.35 14.06
C ASP A 95 22.52 12.81 14.08
N ALA A 96 23.72 12.28 13.82
CA ALA A 96 24.02 10.86 13.93
C ALA A 96 23.86 10.38 15.39
N LEU A 97 23.16 9.26 15.59
CA LEU A 97 22.98 8.69 16.93
C LEU A 97 24.32 8.25 17.51
N LYS A 98 24.62 8.74 18.72
CA LYS A 98 25.80 8.34 19.49
C LYS A 98 25.52 7.08 20.30
N GLU A 99 24.46 7.10 21.10
CA GLU A 99 24.05 6.00 21.97
C GLU A 99 22.56 5.69 21.78
N ALA A 100 22.28 4.50 21.28
CA ALA A 100 20.92 3.98 21.11
C ALA A 100 20.94 2.45 21.11
N ASN A 101 19.82 1.86 21.47
CA ASN A 101 19.60 0.43 21.34
C ASN A 101 19.02 0.12 19.96
N LEU A 102 19.64 -0.83 19.26
CA LEU A 102 19.03 -1.54 18.15
C LEU A 102 18.38 -2.81 18.69
N GLU A 103 17.07 -2.91 18.56
CA GLU A 103 16.27 -3.96 19.15
C GLU A 103 15.47 -4.70 18.07
N ILE A 104 15.20 -5.98 18.32
CA ILE A 104 14.30 -6.79 17.50
C ILE A 104 13.21 -7.41 18.37
N SER A 105 12.10 -7.77 17.76
CA SER A 105 11.00 -8.49 18.39
C SER A 105 10.51 -9.62 17.49
N GLU A 106 10.19 -10.76 18.10
CA GLU A 106 9.58 -11.92 17.41
C GLU A 106 8.05 -11.87 17.40
N ASP A 107 7.45 -11.17 18.37
CA ASP A 107 6.00 -11.13 18.63
C ASP A 107 5.40 -9.71 18.52
N GLY A 108 6.24 -8.70 18.29
CA GLY A 108 5.87 -7.29 18.23
C GLY A 108 5.60 -6.65 19.58
N LYS A 109 5.84 -7.37 20.69
CA LYS A 109 5.53 -6.94 22.07
C LYS A 109 6.79 -6.92 22.93
N THR A 110 7.57 -7.99 22.88
CA THR A 110 8.81 -8.15 23.64
C THR A 110 9.99 -7.83 22.74
N PHE A 111 10.83 -6.90 23.18
CA PHE A 111 11.98 -6.42 22.41
C PHE A 111 13.27 -6.80 23.12
N GLN A 112 14.24 -7.27 22.35
CA GLN A 112 15.57 -7.63 22.82
C GLN A 112 16.62 -6.79 22.09
N THR A 113 17.56 -6.22 22.84
CA THR A 113 18.69 -5.49 22.26
C THR A 113 19.63 -6.45 21.55
N VAL A 114 19.87 -6.20 20.26
CA VAL A 114 20.83 -6.94 19.43
C VAL A 114 22.05 -6.12 19.07
N GLY A 115 21.98 -4.80 19.24
CA GLY A 115 23.11 -3.93 18.97
C GLY A 115 23.04 -2.56 19.61
N LYS A 116 24.17 -1.88 19.54
CA LYS A 116 24.35 -0.46 19.85
C LYS A 116 24.85 0.25 18.60
N PHE A 117 24.55 1.55 18.52
CA PHE A 117 25.04 2.43 17.48
C PHE A 117 26.47 2.88 17.78
N GLN A 118 27.29 3.01 16.75
CA GLN A 118 28.60 3.63 16.78
C GLN A 118 28.68 4.56 15.57
N GLU A 119 28.98 5.83 15.81
CA GLU A 119 29.07 6.86 14.76
C GLU A 119 27.84 6.89 13.83
N GLY A 120 26.64 6.71 14.39
CA GLY A 120 25.39 6.71 13.65
C GLY A 120 25.05 5.42 12.89
N GLN A 121 25.84 4.35 13.01
CA GLN A 121 25.57 3.07 12.35
C GLN A 121 25.46 1.92 13.35
N ALA A 122 24.57 0.96 13.06
CA ALA A 122 24.52 -0.32 13.75
C ALA A 122 24.33 -1.47 12.75
N THR A 123 25.29 -2.38 12.66
CA THR A 123 25.23 -3.57 11.78
C THR A 123 25.28 -4.86 12.58
N ARG A 124 24.34 -5.78 12.36
CA ARG A 124 24.24 -7.05 13.08
C ARG A 124 23.98 -8.22 12.13
N LYS A 125 24.70 -9.31 12.38
CA LYS A 125 24.36 -10.64 11.85
C LYS A 125 23.36 -11.26 12.81
N LEU A 126 22.25 -11.74 12.27
CA LEU A 126 21.17 -12.38 13.01
C LEU A 126 20.98 -13.85 12.62
N ASP A 127 21.78 -14.35 11.67
CA ASP A 127 21.92 -15.77 11.32
C ASP A 127 20.59 -16.51 11.10
N GLY A 128 19.61 -15.81 10.50
CA GLY A 128 18.30 -16.36 10.21
C GLY A 128 17.33 -16.34 11.39
N LYS A 129 17.56 -15.49 12.39
CA LYS A 129 16.62 -15.30 13.50
C LYS A 129 15.26 -14.82 12.98
N THR A 130 14.19 -15.34 13.57
CA THR A 130 12.84 -14.86 13.27
C THR A 130 12.72 -13.43 13.80
N VAL A 131 12.19 -12.51 13.01
CA VAL A 131 11.95 -11.12 13.42
C VAL A 131 10.62 -10.66 12.84
N LEU A 132 9.79 -10.06 13.68
CA LEU A 132 8.56 -9.36 13.30
C LEU A 132 8.75 -7.83 13.31
N ALA A 133 9.54 -7.28 14.24
CA ALA A 133 9.76 -5.85 14.32
C ALA A 133 11.22 -5.50 14.67
N ILE A 134 11.67 -4.35 14.18
CA ILE A 134 12.95 -3.71 14.48
C ILE A 134 12.65 -2.37 15.15
N ARG A 135 13.30 -2.08 16.27
CA ARG A 135 13.12 -0.83 17.01
C ARG A 135 14.46 -0.13 17.26
N ILE A 136 14.43 1.19 17.08
CA ILE A 136 15.54 2.10 17.36
C ILE A 136 15.09 2.99 18.52
N GLN A 137 15.80 2.91 19.64
CA GLN A 137 15.46 3.58 20.89
C GLN A 137 16.70 4.34 21.39
N PRO A 138 16.70 5.68 21.41
CA PRO A 138 17.73 6.45 22.11
C PRO A 138 17.83 6.01 23.56
N THR A 139 19.06 5.91 24.09
CA THR A 139 19.29 5.57 25.50
C THR A 139 19.37 6.81 26.40
N GLU A 140 19.38 8.00 25.80
CA GLU A 140 19.43 9.30 26.46
C GLU A 140 18.55 10.33 25.73
N ASP A 141 18.32 11.46 26.38
CA ASP A 141 17.65 12.60 25.74
C ASP A 141 18.59 13.26 24.73
N LEU A 142 18.19 13.26 23.46
CA LEU A 142 18.96 13.85 22.38
C LEU A 142 18.87 15.37 22.44
N LYS A 143 19.96 16.05 22.06
CA LYS A 143 19.98 17.51 21.86
C LYS A 143 19.56 17.92 20.43
N TYR A 144 19.15 16.94 19.64
CA TYR A 144 18.81 17.05 18.23
C TYR A 144 17.66 16.07 17.90
N PRO A 145 16.98 16.22 16.76
CA PRO A 145 15.98 15.27 16.31
C PRO A 145 16.55 13.87 16.10
N LEU A 146 15.82 12.83 16.51
CA LEU A 146 16.06 11.46 16.05
C LEU A 146 15.96 11.45 14.52
N THR A 147 17.07 11.10 13.86
CA THR A 147 17.22 11.11 12.40
C THR A 147 17.67 9.73 11.93
N ILE A 148 16.89 9.09 11.05
CA ILE A 148 17.17 7.75 10.53
C ILE A 148 17.17 7.82 9.00
N ARG A 149 18.25 7.40 8.37
CA ARG A 149 18.40 7.38 6.90
C ARG A 149 17.84 6.12 6.28
N GLU A 150 18.28 4.97 6.78
CA GLU A 150 17.99 3.71 6.12
C GLU A 150 18.08 2.56 7.11
N ILE A 151 17.19 1.58 6.94
CA ILE A 151 17.22 0.28 7.58
C ILE A 151 17.39 -0.73 6.44
N VAL A 152 18.49 -1.45 6.41
CA VAL A 152 18.73 -2.50 5.41
C VAL A 152 18.51 -3.86 6.06
N VAL A 153 17.59 -4.65 5.50
CA VAL A 153 17.21 -5.96 6.04
C VAL A 153 17.45 -7.04 4.97
N ASP A 154 18.43 -7.91 5.19
CA ASP A 154 18.57 -9.16 4.41
C ASP A 154 17.74 -10.25 5.06
N SER A 155 16.69 -10.70 4.38
CA SER A 155 15.72 -11.65 4.95
C SER A 155 15.06 -12.55 3.92
N GLU A 156 14.52 -13.68 4.40
CA GLU A 156 13.63 -14.58 3.64
C GLU A 156 12.32 -14.81 4.43
N PRO A 157 11.13 -14.52 3.84
CA PRO A 157 10.96 -13.77 2.59
C PRO A 157 11.53 -12.35 2.68
N ALA A 158 11.90 -11.78 1.54
CA ALA A 158 12.35 -10.39 1.49
C ALA A 158 11.23 -9.42 1.94
N VAL A 159 11.60 -8.32 2.59
CA VAL A 159 10.68 -7.22 2.93
C VAL A 159 10.80 -6.14 1.86
N ARG A 160 9.67 -5.68 1.32
CA ARG A 160 9.65 -4.67 0.26
C ARG A 160 9.92 -3.29 0.82
N HIS A 161 10.84 -2.56 0.19
CA HIS A 161 10.99 -1.12 0.42
C HIS A 161 9.72 -0.35 0.01
N PHE A 162 9.52 0.81 0.64
CA PHE A 162 8.44 1.73 0.29
C PHE A 162 8.73 2.40 -1.07
N LYS A 163 8.17 1.84 -2.15
CA LYS A 163 8.34 2.38 -3.51
C LYS A 163 7.77 3.80 -3.67
N TYR A 164 6.66 4.07 -2.99
CA TYR A 164 5.99 5.38 -2.97
C TYR A 164 5.85 5.82 -1.51
N PRO A 165 6.95 6.32 -0.89
CA PRO A 165 6.94 6.65 0.52
C PRO A 165 5.96 7.79 0.78
N VAL A 166 5.08 7.59 1.76
CA VAL A 166 4.03 8.53 2.16
C VAL A 166 3.86 8.53 3.67
N GLU A 167 3.44 9.67 4.20
CA GLU A 167 3.00 9.78 5.58
C GLU A 167 1.63 10.45 5.67
N PHE A 168 0.72 9.76 6.37
CA PHE A 168 -0.54 10.32 6.80
C PHE A 168 -0.37 10.94 8.19
N THR A 169 -0.62 12.24 8.26
CA THR A 169 -0.78 12.99 9.51
C THR A 169 -2.27 13.09 9.81
N ILE A 170 -2.64 12.96 11.08
CA ILE A 170 -4.04 13.02 11.50
C ILE A 170 -4.32 14.31 12.27
N ASP A 171 -5.51 14.87 12.07
CA ASP A 171 -6.05 15.97 12.85
C ASP A 171 -7.44 15.55 13.33
N VAL A 172 -7.52 15.26 14.62
CA VAL A 172 -8.74 14.84 15.31
C VAL A 172 -9.14 15.87 16.37
N SER A 173 -8.74 17.13 16.20
CA SER A 173 -8.97 18.19 17.19
C SER A 173 -10.46 18.37 17.51
N ASP A 174 -11.34 18.17 16.53
CA ASP A 174 -12.79 18.24 16.70
C ASP A 174 -13.37 17.00 17.42
N ALA A 175 -12.70 15.84 17.33
CA ALA A 175 -13.16 14.57 17.91
C ALA A 175 -11.98 13.71 18.42
N PRO A 176 -11.34 14.10 19.54
CA PRO A 176 -10.15 13.42 20.06
C PRO A 176 -10.34 11.93 20.35
N GLU A 177 -11.57 11.51 20.67
CA GLU A 177 -11.96 10.11 20.88
C GLU A 177 -11.80 9.24 19.62
N MET A 178 -11.75 9.84 18.43
CA MET A 178 -11.54 9.11 17.17
C MET A 178 -10.08 8.81 16.88
N LYS A 179 -9.13 9.28 17.70
CA LYS A 179 -7.69 9.20 17.42
C LYS A 179 -7.23 7.81 16.98
N GLU A 180 -7.49 6.78 17.79
CA GLU A 180 -7.04 5.41 17.51
C GLU A 180 -7.65 4.87 16.21
N TRP A 181 -8.95 5.13 15.98
CA TRP A 181 -9.62 4.73 14.76
C TRP A 181 -9.05 5.44 13.53
N THR A 182 -8.79 6.75 13.63
CA THR A 182 -8.21 7.55 12.53
C THR A 182 -6.77 7.16 12.24
N GLU A 183 -5.96 6.82 13.26
CA GLU A 183 -4.62 6.26 13.09
C GLU A 183 -4.68 4.93 12.33
N LYS A 184 -5.61 4.04 12.68
CA LYS A 184 -5.83 2.79 11.96
C LYS A 184 -6.19 3.03 10.49
N VAL A 185 -7.08 3.99 10.20
CA VAL A 185 -7.45 4.38 8.83
C VAL A 185 -6.23 4.92 8.06
N ALA A 186 -5.43 5.79 8.69
CA ALA A 186 -4.21 6.31 8.10
C ALA A 186 -3.24 5.18 7.71
N ARG A 187 -3.03 4.19 8.59
CA ARG A 187 -2.17 3.02 8.29
C ARG A 187 -2.74 2.14 7.18
N ILE A 188 -4.07 2.03 7.05
CA ILE A 188 -4.69 1.35 5.90
C ILE A 188 -4.33 2.08 4.60
N CYS A 189 -4.52 3.40 4.57
CA CYS A 189 -4.25 4.20 3.38
C CYS A 189 -2.76 4.15 2.97
N GLU A 190 -1.85 4.27 3.94
CA GLU A 190 -0.41 4.12 3.72
C GLU A 190 -0.06 2.74 3.11
N ARG A 191 -0.65 1.65 3.62
CA ARG A 191 -0.45 0.30 3.06
C ARG A 191 -0.96 0.18 1.63
N GLN A 192 -2.09 0.81 1.30
CA GLN A 192 -2.65 0.75 -0.05
C GLN A 192 -1.96 1.70 -1.04
N TYR A 193 -1.22 2.70 -0.56
CA TYR A 193 -0.71 3.79 -1.40
C TYR A 193 0.17 3.30 -2.55
N THR A 194 0.97 2.26 -2.35
CA THR A 194 1.77 1.67 -3.44
C THR A 194 0.89 1.04 -4.52
N MET A 195 -0.15 0.30 -4.13
CA MET A 195 -1.09 -0.29 -5.09
C MET A 195 -1.83 0.81 -5.89
N ILE A 196 -2.33 1.84 -5.19
CA ILE A 196 -3.04 2.96 -5.83
C ILE A 196 -2.13 3.64 -6.87
N ASN A 197 -0.87 3.89 -6.51
CA ASN A 197 0.09 4.52 -7.42
C ASN A 197 0.46 3.64 -8.61
N GLU A 198 0.59 2.32 -8.43
CA GLU A 198 0.86 1.42 -9.56
C GLU A 198 -0.31 1.32 -10.53
N GLU A 199 -1.54 1.25 -10.02
CA GLU A 199 -2.75 1.19 -10.85
C GLU A 199 -2.98 2.52 -11.60
N LEU A 200 -2.54 3.65 -11.04
CA LEU A 200 -2.79 4.99 -11.58
C LEU A 200 -1.52 5.74 -12.01
N LYS A 201 -0.41 5.03 -12.22
CA LYS A 201 0.82 5.66 -12.69
C LYS A 201 0.63 6.26 -14.09
N SER A 202 1.24 7.42 -14.28
CA SER A 202 1.47 8.00 -15.60
C SER A 202 2.89 8.55 -15.62
N GLU A 203 3.42 8.74 -16.81
CA GLU A 203 4.72 9.37 -17.00
C GLU A 203 4.76 10.76 -16.34
N GLY A 204 5.90 11.09 -15.73
CA GLY A 204 6.13 12.39 -15.07
C GLY A 204 5.37 12.63 -13.77
N PHE A 205 4.34 11.84 -13.43
CA PHE A 205 3.57 12.02 -12.20
C PHE A 205 4.40 11.63 -10.97
N LYS A 206 4.42 12.53 -9.97
CA LYS A 206 5.06 12.31 -8.68
C LYS A 206 3.99 12.37 -7.58
N PRO A 207 3.73 11.27 -6.87
CA PRO A 207 2.72 11.28 -5.82
C PRO A 207 3.10 12.16 -4.64
N ALA A 208 2.07 12.63 -3.93
CA ALA A 208 2.24 13.32 -2.66
C ALA A 208 2.95 12.42 -1.65
N ARG A 209 3.88 12.99 -0.89
CA ARG A 209 4.60 12.28 0.20
C ARG A 209 4.01 12.56 1.57
N SER A 210 3.15 13.56 1.70
CA SER A 210 2.48 13.91 2.94
C SER A 210 1.01 14.17 2.67
N ILE A 211 0.14 13.48 3.40
CA ILE A 211 -1.31 13.60 3.31
C ILE A 211 -1.84 13.92 4.71
N ARG A 212 -2.74 14.91 4.81
CA ARG A 212 -3.40 15.27 6.06
C ARG A 212 -4.81 14.73 6.08
N LEU A 213 -5.12 13.86 7.03
CA LEU A 213 -6.46 13.34 7.30
C LEU A 213 -7.06 14.10 8.49
N THR A 214 -8.18 14.79 8.27
CA THR A 214 -8.87 15.56 9.31
C THR A 214 -10.25 14.95 9.58
N MET A 215 -10.62 14.81 10.85
CA MET A 215 -11.99 14.43 11.23
C MET A 215 -12.76 15.68 11.64
N LYS A 216 -13.94 15.89 11.03
CA LYS A 216 -14.78 17.08 11.25
C LYS A 216 -16.17 16.73 11.75
N ASN A 217 -16.63 17.44 12.79
CA ASN A 217 -17.97 17.28 13.36
C ASN A 217 -19.04 18.02 12.55
N ASP A 218 -18.66 19.09 11.86
CA ASP A 218 -19.52 19.99 11.10
C ASP A 218 -19.54 19.65 9.60
N TYR A 219 -19.19 18.42 9.24
CA TYR A 219 -19.25 17.91 7.87
C TYR A 219 -20.36 16.87 7.69
N ASP A 220 -21.30 17.18 6.80
CA ASP A 220 -22.50 16.36 6.54
C ASP A 220 -22.32 15.25 5.49
N GLY A 221 -21.21 15.24 4.76
CA GLY A 221 -20.89 14.18 3.80
C GLY A 221 -20.26 12.94 4.45
N VAL A 222 -19.68 12.05 3.63
CA VAL A 222 -18.92 10.88 4.11
C VAL A 222 -17.46 11.27 4.32
N ALA A 223 -16.76 11.53 3.22
CA ALA A 223 -15.42 12.08 3.18
C ALA A 223 -15.26 12.95 1.92
N TYR A 224 -14.17 13.70 1.82
CA TYR A 224 -13.73 14.33 0.56
C TYR A 224 -12.22 14.58 0.57
N ALA A 225 -11.62 14.63 -0.62
CA ALA A 225 -10.24 15.01 -0.83
C ALA A 225 -10.10 16.37 -1.53
N SER A 226 -9.08 17.13 -1.15
CA SER A 226 -8.67 18.35 -1.85
C SER A 226 -7.16 18.55 -1.74
N GLY A 227 -6.46 18.52 -2.88
CA GLY A 227 -5.00 18.51 -2.91
C GLY A 227 -4.46 17.27 -2.18
N SER A 228 -3.65 17.48 -1.13
CA SER A 228 -3.14 16.41 -0.27
C SER A 228 -3.82 16.39 1.11
N ARG A 229 -5.09 16.82 1.15
CA ARG A 229 -5.92 16.80 2.36
C ARG A 229 -7.12 15.89 2.13
N ILE A 230 -7.47 15.12 3.15
CA ILE A 230 -8.67 14.30 3.22
C ILE A 230 -9.42 14.73 4.47
N VAL A 231 -10.73 14.92 4.35
CA VAL A 231 -11.63 15.25 5.46
C VAL A 231 -12.69 14.17 5.57
N GLY A 232 -12.90 13.64 6.77
CA GLY A 232 -13.94 12.64 7.07
C GLY A 232 -14.97 13.18 8.07
N SER A 233 -16.22 12.75 7.93
CA SER A 233 -17.29 13.11 8.86
C SER A 233 -17.24 12.27 10.13
N VAL A 234 -17.08 12.92 11.28
CA VAL A 234 -17.15 12.25 12.59
C VAL A 234 -18.50 11.57 12.78
N LYS A 235 -19.59 12.25 12.41
CA LYS A 235 -20.95 11.72 12.54
C LYS A 235 -21.13 10.44 11.73
N PHE A 236 -20.70 10.45 10.46
CA PHE A 236 -20.84 9.28 9.60
C PHE A 236 -20.04 8.08 10.12
N PHE A 237 -18.76 8.28 10.44
CA PHE A 237 -17.85 7.18 10.81
C PHE A 237 -18.02 6.68 12.24
N LYS A 238 -18.71 7.42 13.12
CA LYS A 238 -19.23 6.86 14.37
C LYS A 238 -20.37 5.86 14.11
N SER A 239 -21.19 6.11 13.10
CA SER A 239 -22.31 5.22 12.73
C SER A 239 -21.90 4.07 11.80
N HIS A 240 -20.84 4.25 11.01
CA HIS A 240 -20.33 3.27 10.04
C HIS A 240 -18.80 3.10 10.17
N PRO A 241 -18.29 2.68 11.35
CA PRO A 241 -16.85 2.59 11.61
C PRO A 241 -16.12 1.57 10.73
N GLU A 242 -16.86 0.66 10.09
CA GLU A 242 -16.36 -0.33 9.13
C GLU A 242 -16.07 0.24 7.74
N ASP A 243 -16.62 1.40 7.39
CA ASP A 243 -16.50 2.01 6.06
C ASP A 243 -15.16 2.74 5.84
N MET A 244 -14.05 2.12 6.25
CA MET A 244 -12.71 2.65 6.06
C MET A 244 -12.32 2.75 4.57
N GLY A 245 -13.01 2.00 3.71
CA GLY A 245 -12.84 2.04 2.25
C GLY A 245 -13.11 3.42 1.64
N ALA A 246 -13.93 4.25 2.30
CA ALA A 246 -14.12 5.65 1.91
C ALA A 246 -12.80 6.44 1.90
N PHE A 247 -11.89 6.22 2.85
CA PHE A 247 -10.60 6.92 2.85
C PHE A 247 -9.62 6.38 1.81
N VAL A 248 -9.76 5.11 1.40
CA VAL A 248 -9.02 4.57 0.25
C VAL A 248 -9.49 5.26 -1.03
N HIS A 249 -10.81 5.45 -1.19
CA HIS A 249 -11.39 6.25 -2.27
C HIS A 249 -10.85 7.68 -2.27
N GLU A 250 -10.86 8.37 -1.12
CA GLU A 250 -10.28 9.72 -1.04
C GLU A 250 -8.77 9.75 -1.33
N THR A 251 -8.04 8.70 -0.94
CA THR A 251 -6.61 8.57 -1.27
C THR A 251 -6.39 8.43 -2.78
N VAL A 252 -7.33 7.81 -3.51
CA VAL A 252 -7.29 7.77 -4.98
C VAL A 252 -7.39 9.19 -5.55
N HIS A 253 -8.27 10.04 -5.04
CA HIS A 253 -8.37 11.42 -5.50
C HIS A 253 -7.07 12.22 -5.26
N VAL A 254 -6.36 11.96 -4.15
CA VAL A 254 -5.03 12.54 -3.91
C VAL A 254 -4.00 12.09 -4.96
N VAL A 255 -4.10 10.85 -5.46
CA VAL A 255 -3.22 10.32 -6.52
C VAL A 255 -3.67 10.75 -7.92
N GLN A 256 -4.97 10.91 -8.16
CA GLN A 256 -5.49 11.42 -9.43
C GLN A 256 -4.95 12.84 -9.68
N GLN A 257 -5.15 13.73 -8.70
CA GLN A 257 -4.68 15.12 -8.68
C GLN A 257 -4.78 15.83 -10.05
N TYR A 258 -5.90 15.61 -10.75
CA TYR A 258 -6.11 16.12 -12.09
C TYR A 258 -6.06 17.65 -12.08
N ARG A 259 -5.14 18.23 -12.87
CA ARG A 259 -4.98 19.69 -13.00
C ARG A 259 -5.81 20.29 -14.12
N THR A 260 -6.44 19.43 -14.90
CA THR A 260 -7.24 19.75 -16.08
C THR A 260 -8.69 20.00 -15.66
N ARG A 261 -9.32 20.99 -16.29
CA ARG A 261 -10.75 21.26 -16.10
C ARG A 261 -11.58 20.41 -17.07
N GLY A 262 -12.79 20.05 -16.67
CA GLY A 262 -13.75 19.38 -17.55
C GLY A 262 -13.65 17.85 -17.60
N ASN A 263 -12.84 17.23 -16.73
CA ASN A 263 -12.86 15.77 -16.60
C ASN A 263 -14.27 15.30 -16.18
N PRO A 264 -14.82 14.25 -16.82
CA PRO A 264 -16.16 13.75 -16.52
C PRO A 264 -16.21 13.16 -15.10
N GLY A 265 -17.00 13.78 -14.22
CA GLY A 265 -17.09 13.38 -12.82
C GLY A 265 -17.41 11.89 -12.63
N TRP A 266 -18.29 11.32 -13.46
CA TRP A 266 -18.64 9.90 -13.37
C TRP A 266 -17.42 8.97 -13.50
N LEU A 267 -16.45 9.33 -14.35
CA LEU A 267 -15.24 8.53 -14.56
C LEU A 267 -14.22 8.80 -13.46
N VAL A 268 -14.11 10.04 -12.98
CA VAL A 268 -13.25 10.41 -11.84
C VAL A 268 -13.64 9.61 -10.60
N GLU A 269 -14.92 9.64 -10.23
CA GLU A 269 -15.50 8.87 -9.11
C GLU A 269 -15.45 7.37 -9.36
N GLY A 270 -15.73 6.95 -10.60
CA GLY A 270 -15.73 5.54 -10.99
C GLY A 270 -14.35 4.89 -10.89
N ILE A 271 -13.27 5.62 -11.22
CA ILE A 271 -11.89 5.14 -11.04
C ILE A 271 -11.56 5.00 -9.55
N ALA A 272 -11.96 5.97 -8.73
CA ALA A 272 -11.76 5.90 -7.27
C ALA A 272 -12.45 4.68 -6.66
N ASP A 273 -13.71 4.42 -7.06
CA ASP A 273 -14.44 3.24 -6.61
C ASP A 273 -13.98 1.94 -7.27
N TYR A 274 -13.39 1.97 -8.47
CA TYR A 274 -12.75 0.79 -9.06
C TYR A 274 -11.59 0.31 -8.19
N ILE A 275 -10.71 1.23 -7.81
CA ILE A 275 -9.58 0.91 -6.92
C ILE A 275 -10.11 0.43 -5.56
N ARG A 276 -11.09 1.13 -4.98
CA ARG A 276 -11.71 0.72 -3.73
C ARG A 276 -12.30 -0.68 -3.82
N PHE A 277 -13.29 -0.90 -4.67
CA PHE A 277 -14.12 -2.11 -4.62
C PHE A 277 -13.57 -3.32 -5.39
N PHE A 278 -12.57 -3.15 -6.26
CA PHE A 278 -12.02 -4.25 -7.07
C PHE A 278 -10.54 -4.49 -6.85
N LYS A 279 -9.79 -3.54 -6.26
CA LYS A 279 -8.38 -3.73 -5.90
C LYS A 279 -8.17 -3.84 -4.39
N TYR A 280 -8.81 -2.99 -3.58
CA TYR A 280 -8.65 -3.00 -2.13
C TYR A 280 -9.62 -3.95 -1.41
N GLU A 281 -10.92 -3.87 -1.69
CA GLU A 281 -11.96 -4.68 -1.04
C GLU A 281 -12.82 -5.45 -2.07
N PRO A 282 -12.20 -6.35 -2.87
CA PRO A 282 -12.92 -7.15 -3.87
C PRO A 282 -14.11 -7.88 -3.25
N GLY A 283 -15.26 -7.81 -3.93
CA GLY A 283 -16.52 -8.40 -3.49
C GLY A 283 -17.43 -7.46 -2.69
N LYS A 284 -16.95 -6.29 -2.24
CA LYS A 284 -17.80 -5.32 -1.51
C LYS A 284 -18.61 -4.36 -2.38
N ALA A 285 -18.43 -4.38 -3.71
CA ALA A 285 -19.29 -3.61 -4.63
C ALA A 285 -20.78 -4.01 -4.55
N GLY A 286 -21.09 -5.22 -4.06
CA GLY A 286 -22.45 -5.75 -4.09
C GLY A 286 -22.96 -6.01 -5.51
N ARG A 287 -24.21 -6.47 -5.62
CA ARG A 287 -24.85 -6.74 -6.92
C ARG A 287 -25.46 -5.47 -7.48
N LEU A 288 -25.28 -5.23 -8.77
CA LEU A 288 -25.93 -4.14 -9.50
C LEU A 288 -27.22 -4.63 -10.17
N ASN A 289 -28.23 -3.77 -10.22
CA ASN A 289 -29.44 -4.02 -11.00
C ASN A 289 -29.16 -3.66 -12.47
N ALA A 290 -29.20 -4.65 -13.36
CA ALA A 290 -28.91 -4.50 -14.79
C ALA A 290 -29.81 -3.47 -15.51
N GLU A 291 -31.05 -3.27 -15.05
CA GLU A 291 -31.99 -2.32 -15.66
C GLU A 291 -31.72 -0.87 -15.27
N ARG A 292 -31.04 -0.66 -14.14
CA ARG A 292 -30.69 0.68 -13.62
C ARG A 292 -29.22 1.03 -13.82
N ALA A 293 -28.38 0.04 -14.07
CA ALA A 293 -26.95 0.22 -14.27
C ALA A 293 -26.68 1.00 -15.57
N ARG A 294 -25.72 1.92 -15.49
CA ARG A 294 -25.24 2.72 -16.63
C ARG A 294 -23.76 3.01 -16.43
N TYR A 295 -22.97 2.94 -17.50
CA TYR A 295 -21.52 3.15 -17.44
C TYR A 295 -21.13 4.47 -16.77
N ASN A 296 -21.94 5.52 -16.95
CA ASN A 296 -21.77 6.85 -16.36
C ASN A 296 -22.57 7.06 -15.05
N GLY A 297 -22.86 5.98 -14.33
CA GLY A 297 -23.60 6.01 -13.07
C GLY A 297 -22.82 6.55 -11.87
N SER A 298 -21.56 6.94 -12.08
CA SER A 298 -20.57 7.30 -11.06
C SER A 298 -20.30 6.17 -10.07
N TYR A 299 -19.31 6.39 -9.21
CA TYR A 299 -19.04 5.54 -8.04
C TYR A 299 -19.00 4.05 -8.40
N ARG A 300 -19.50 3.21 -7.50
CA ARG A 300 -19.67 1.77 -7.60
C ARG A 300 -20.24 1.26 -8.92
N THR A 301 -21.17 1.99 -9.54
CA THR A 301 -21.78 1.57 -10.80
C THR A 301 -20.78 1.66 -11.94
N THR A 302 -20.13 2.82 -12.08
CA THR A 302 -19.04 3.00 -13.05
C THR A 302 -17.86 2.10 -12.73
N ALA A 303 -17.51 1.92 -11.47
CA ALA A 303 -16.42 1.04 -11.05
C ALA A 303 -16.61 -0.40 -11.54
N ALA A 304 -17.83 -0.95 -11.45
CA ALA A 304 -18.13 -2.28 -11.95
C ALA A 304 -18.06 -2.38 -13.49
N PHE A 305 -18.45 -1.32 -14.20
CA PHE A 305 -18.23 -1.22 -15.64
C PHE A 305 -16.74 -1.22 -15.98
N LEU A 306 -15.93 -0.41 -15.28
CA LEU A 306 -14.48 -0.37 -15.47
C LEU A 306 -13.81 -1.72 -15.16
N ASN A 307 -14.27 -2.43 -14.13
CA ASN A 307 -13.79 -3.77 -13.82
C ASN A 307 -14.11 -4.76 -14.96
N TYR A 308 -15.34 -4.74 -15.48
CA TYR A 308 -15.72 -5.54 -16.64
C TYR A 308 -14.80 -5.27 -17.84
N LEU A 309 -14.49 -4.00 -18.11
CA LEU A 309 -13.56 -3.65 -19.19
C LEU A 309 -12.14 -4.15 -18.93
N SER A 310 -11.67 -4.05 -17.69
CA SER A 310 -10.34 -4.49 -17.27
C SER A 310 -10.18 -6.01 -17.43
N GLU A 311 -11.19 -6.78 -17.04
CA GLU A 311 -11.17 -8.25 -17.13
C GLU A 311 -11.31 -8.75 -18.58
N LYS A 312 -12.12 -8.07 -19.39
CA LYS A 312 -12.50 -8.58 -20.72
C LYS A 312 -11.66 -8.06 -21.87
N TYR A 313 -11.24 -6.79 -21.83
CA TYR A 313 -10.58 -6.16 -22.97
C TYR A 313 -9.11 -5.89 -22.71
N ASP A 314 -8.80 -5.18 -21.64
CA ASP A 314 -7.44 -4.75 -21.35
C ASP A 314 -7.25 -4.52 -19.85
N PRO A 315 -6.40 -5.30 -19.16
CA PRO A 315 -6.16 -5.14 -17.73
C PRO A 315 -5.62 -3.76 -17.36
N LEU A 316 -5.02 -3.03 -18.31
CA LEU A 316 -4.49 -1.67 -18.11
C LEU A 316 -5.45 -0.55 -18.52
N ILE A 317 -6.70 -0.86 -18.89
CA ILE A 317 -7.62 0.16 -19.41
C ILE A 317 -7.85 1.31 -18.43
N VAL A 318 -7.99 1.02 -17.13
CA VAL A 318 -8.19 2.05 -16.09
C VAL A 318 -6.96 2.94 -15.96
N GLN A 319 -5.75 2.37 -16.00
CA GLN A 319 -4.50 3.15 -15.98
C GLN A 319 -4.41 4.08 -17.20
N LYS A 320 -4.78 3.60 -18.39
CA LYS A 320 -4.79 4.39 -19.64
C LYS A 320 -5.81 5.53 -19.59
N LEU A 321 -7.03 5.26 -19.13
CA LEU A 321 -8.07 6.27 -18.94
C LEU A 321 -7.63 7.33 -17.90
N ASN A 322 -7.05 6.90 -16.77
CA ASN A 322 -6.49 7.80 -15.77
C ASN A 322 -5.39 8.70 -16.34
N LYS A 323 -4.49 8.17 -17.18
CA LYS A 323 -3.47 8.97 -17.87
C LYS A 323 -4.11 10.05 -18.75
N MET A 324 -5.07 9.68 -19.60
CA MET A 324 -5.77 10.62 -20.47
C MET A 324 -6.50 11.72 -19.69
N LEU A 325 -7.14 11.39 -18.56
CA LEU A 325 -7.77 12.36 -17.66
C LEU A 325 -6.75 13.32 -17.04
N ARG A 326 -5.60 12.78 -16.61
CA ARG A 326 -4.53 13.57 -16.00
C ARG A 326 -3.90 14.56 -16.99
N GLU A 327 -3.77 14.16 -18.25
CA GLU A 327 -3.22 14.98 -19.34
C GLU A 327 -4.26 15.90 -19.98
N GLY A 328 -5.55 15.70 -19.70
CA GLY A 328 -6.63 16.50 -20.27
C GLY A 328 -6.95 16.14 -21.72
N GLU A 329 -6.53 14.95 -22.14
CA GLU A 329 -6.70 14.43 -23.50
C GLU A 329 -7.89 13.46 -23.61
N TYR A 330 -8.56 13.17 -22.48
CA TYR A 330 -9.70 12.28 -22.47
C TYR A 330 -10.85 12.78 -23.36
N LYS A 331 -11.31 11.90 -24.24
CA LYS A 331 -12.57 12.02 -24.99
C LYS A 331 -13.27 10.67 -24.97
N GLU A 332 -14.59 10.63 -25.18
CA GLU A 332 -15.37 9.39 -25.11
C GLU A 332 -14.91 8.35 -26.15
N GLU A 333 -14.37 8.79 -27.28
CA GLU A 333 -13.81 7.94 -28.33
C GLU A 333 -12.59 7.12 -27.85
N ALA A 334 -12.00 7.46 -26.70
CA ALA A 334 -10.96 6.66 -26.06
C ALA A 334 -11.42 5.21 -25.85
N PHE A 335 -12.69 4.98 -25.50
CA PHE A 335 -13.24 3.64 -25.38
C PHE A 335 -13.14 2.88 -26.71
N GLN A 336 -13.48 3.52 -27.83
CA GLN A 336 -13.39 2.89 -29.15
C GLN A 336 -11.96 2.63 -29.59
N VAL A 337 -11.03 3.54 -29.28
CA VAL A 337 -9.60 3.35 -29.55
C VAL A 337 -9.08 2.13 -28.80
N LEU A 338 -9.40 2.02 -27.50
CA LEU A 338 -8.89 1.00 -26.58
C LEU A 338 -9.56 -0.37 -26.75
N THR A 339 -10.85 -0.42 -27.11
CA THR A 339 -11.66 -1.65 -27.12
C THR A 339 -12.23 -2.04 -28.48
N LYS A 340 -12.12 -1.17 -29.48
CA LYS A 340 -12.79 -1.25 -30.80
C LYS A 340 -14.32 -1.11 -30.75
N LYS A 341 -14.88 -0.72 -29.60
CA LYS A 341 -16.32 -0.46 -29.41
C LYS A 341 -16.56 0.91 -28.79
N THR A 342 -17.64 1.55 -29.19
CA THR A 342 -18.15 2.76 -28.53
C THR A 342 -18.52 2.48 -27.07
N VAL A 343 -18.53 3.50 -26.22
CA VAL A 343 -18.90 3.29 -24.81
C VAL A 343 -20.35 2.82 -24.65
N GLN A 344 -21.23 3.19 -25.58
CA GLN A 344 -22.63 2.76 -25.62
C GLN A 344 -22.74 1.26 -25.91
N GLU A 345 -22.01 0.74 -26.90
CA GLU A 345 -21.96 -0.69 -27.18
C GLU A 345 -21.37 -1.49 -25.99
N LEU A 346 -20.34 -0.95 -25.33
CA LEU A 346 -19.75 -1.56 -24.14
C LEU A 346 -20.73 -1.59 -22.97
N ASP A 347 -21.49 -0.51 -22.76
CA ASP A 347 -22.49 -0.38 -21.70
C ASP A 347 -23.65 -1.37 -21.90
N GLU A 348 -24.14 -1.53 -23.13
CA GLU A 348 -25.11 -2.57 -23.49
C GLU A 348 -24.56 -3.98 -23.21
N GLU A 349 -23.34 -4.26 -23.65
CA GLU A 349 -22.70 -5.56 -23.47
C GLU A 349 -22.46 -5.91 -22.00
N TRP A 350 -22.02 -4.93 -21.21
CA TRP A 350 -21.84 -5.05 -19.77
C TRP A 350 -23.17 -5.26 -19.04
N ARG A 351 -24.21 -4.46 -19.34
CA ARG A 351 -25.55 -4.67 -18.75
C ARG A 351 -26.09 -6.06 -19.06
N ALA A 352 -25.87 -6.56 -20.28
CA ALA A 352 -26.28 -7.91 -20.64
C ALA A 352 -25.55 -8.98 -19.81
N SER A 353 -24.28 -8.76 -19.44
CA SER A 353 -23.54 -9.69 -18.57
C SER A 353 -24.04 -9.68 -17.12
N LEU A 354 -24.65 -8.60 -16.64
CA LEU A 354 -25.22 -8.52 -15.27
C LEU A 354 -26.50 -9.34 -15.07
N LYS A 355 -27.15 -9.78 -16.16
CA LYS A 355 -28.39 -10.59 -16.13
C LYS A 355 -28.14 -12.09 -16.00
N LYS A 356 -26.89 -12.51 -16.20
CA LYS A 356 -26.44 -13.91 -16.03
C LYS A 356 -25.98 -14.11 -14.59
#